data_AF-A0A0K1EHT8-F1
#
_entry.id   AF-A0A0K1EHT8-F1
#
_cell.length_a   1.000
_cell.length_b   1.000
_cell.length_c   1.000
_cell.angle_alpha   90.00
_cell.angle_beta   90.00
_cell.angle_gamma   90.00
#
_symmetry.space_group_name_H-M   'P 1'
#
loop_
_entity.id
_entity.type
_entity.pdbx_description
1 polymer ?
#
loop_
_entity_poly.entity_id
_entity_poly.type
_entity_poly.pdbx_seq_one_letter_code
_entity_poly.pdbx_strand_id
1 'polypeptide(L)'
;MTQDRSPHAVLDELAGHARGDDLARLVHTAAFAAADERRASLGDGVAELAELSGLKVEDAETSFGNVIRALERGSLEASGSAARVLVSTLLARGVALSPPSGAEAEGRVAEALVWLSTHTAVDALSALDAAMEERSAGLWRAVADRVRRVDAGVAPGLGRAGAVIAALALQGSSSPTAKEEAAGLAAEVRDPVVKALLGQPVGGRAGGSVEKAGDAGAASAEASGSAGDAAEVTGELVPPPRHPVVVTLLAVTGLLLVARGGRLLGRVLLRYRRPATLTVTSRGLTVRSRTELFGRTVKELETHIPAENLARAAREVQYPRAGLYAGLVALGLGTYVGVSLFLDGARSGSPELLGMGALVLALGAALDFALSHLNAGRKGRCRVVLVPRKGPVVAVGNAVPAAADAALGRLIRS
;
A
#
# COMPACT_ATOMS: atom_id res chain seq x y z
N MET A 1 12.21 7.80 27.33
CA MET A 1 12.67 8.83 26.37
C MET A 1 12.67 8.19 25.00
N THR A 2 11.91 8.72 24.06
CA THR A 2 11.87 8.21 22.68
C THR A 2 13.10 8.75 21.97
N GLN A 3 14.02 7.87 21.58
CA GLN A 3 15.20 8.25 20.80
C GLN A 3 14.76 8.96 19.52
N ASP A 4 15.36 10.12 19.22
CA ASP A 4 15.13 10.80 17.95
C ASP A 4 15.67 9.92 16.82
N ARG A 5 14.85 9.68 15.80
CA ARG A 5 15.15 8.81 14.64
C ARG A 5 15.18 9.64 13.35
N SER A 6 15.47 10.92 13.47
CA SER A 6 15.70 11.78 12.31
C SER A 6 17.00 11.39 11.60
N PRO A 7 17.10 11.56 10.27
CA PRO A 7 18.36 11.38 9.54
C PRO A 7 19.51 12.23 10.10
N HIS A 8 19.21 13.44 10.58
CA HIS A 8 20.19 14.31 11.24
C HIS A 8 20.78 13.67 12.51
N ALA A 9 19.94 13.15 13.40
CA ALA A 9 20.41 12.47 14.62
C ALA A 9 21.32 11.26 14.32
N VAL A 10 20.99 10.50 13.26
CA VAL A 10 21.83 9.39 12.81
C VAL A 10 23.16 9.89 12.22
N LEU A 11 23.15 10.95 11.40
CA LEU A 11 24.38 11.52 10.83
C LEU A 11 25.30 12.11 11.91
N ASP A 12 24.74 12.75 12.93
CA ASP A 12 25.48 13.31 14.06
C ASP A 12 26.19 12.21 14.85
N GLU A 13 25.51 11.09 15.13
CA GLU A 13 26.13 9.93 15.76
C GLU A 13 27.24 9.33 14.88
N LEU A 14 26.97 9.16 13.58
CA LEU A 14 27.92 8.58 12.64
C LEU A 14 29.17 9.45 12.44
N ALA A 15 29.06 10.77 12.60
CA ALA A 15 30.21 11.67 12.58
C ALA A 15 31.16 11.44 13.76
N GLY A 16 30.65 10.98 14.90
CA GLY A 16 31.47 10.59 16.07
C GLY A 16 31.93 9.12 16.04
N HIS A 17 31.42 8.31 15.12
CA HIS A 17 31.71 6.87 15.05
C HIS A 17 33.03 6.59 14.32
N ALA A 18 33.96 5.87 14.98
CA ALA A 18 35.32 5.64 14.47
C ALA A 18 35.39 5.02 13.07
N ARG A 19 34.42 4.16 12.72
CA ARG A 19 34.29 3.51 11.39
C ARG A 19 33.08 4.00 10.59
N GLY A 20 32.51 5.16 10.92
CA GLY A 20 31.25 5.64 10.34
C GLY A 20 31.26 5.75 8.80
N ASP A 21 32.36 6.27 8.23
CA ASP A 21 32.51 6.40 6.78
C ASP A 21 32.71 5.06 6.07
N ASP A 22 33.43 4.12 6.70
CA ASP A 22 33.62 2.77 6.15
C ASP A 22 32.28 2.01 6.12
N LEU A 23 31.46 2.15 7.16
CA LEU A 23 30.10 1.59 7.20
C LEU A 23 29.22 2.20 6.10
N ALA A 24 29.34 3.50 5.83
CA ALA A 24 28.60 4.17 4.77
C ALA A 24 29.02 3.65 3.38
N ARG A 25 30.32 3.43 3.15
CA ARG A 25 30.86 2.83 1.91
C ARG A 25 30.42 1.38 1.74
N LEU A 26 30.40 0.59 2.83
CA LEU A 26 29.89 -0.78 2.83
C LEU A 26 28.41 -0.82 2.40
N VAL A 27 27.55 -0.03 3.06
CA VAL A 27 26.12 0.06 2.74
C VAL A 27 25.90 0.53 1.30
N HIS A 28 26.64 1.56 0.86
CA HIS A 28 26.59 2.04 -0.52
C HIS A 28 26.91 0.94 -1.53
N THR A 29 28.02 0.23 -1.32
CA THR A 29 28.48 -0.83 -2.24
C THR A 29 27.46 -1.97 -2.31
N ALA A 30 26.98 -2.46 -1.16
CA ALA A 30 25.98 -3.53 -1.11
C ALA A 30 24.64 -3.10 -1.75
N ALA A 31 24.18 -1.88 -1.49
CA ALA A 31 22.94 -1.35 -2.03
C ALA A 31 22.99 -1.16 -3.55
N PHE A 32 24.09 -0.61 -4.08
CA PHE A 32 24.24 -0.43 -5.53
C PHE A 32 24.43 -1.76 -6.26
N ALA A 33 25.16 -2.72 -5.69
CA ALA A 33 25.23 -4.07 -6.24
C ALA A 33 23.84 -4.74 -6.31
N ALA A 34 23.04 -4.61 -5.26
CA ALA A 34 21.66 -5.10 -5.26
C ALA A 34 20.77 -4.38 -6.28
N ALA A 35 20.95 -3.07 -6.47
CA ALA A 35 20.20 -2.30 -7.47
C ALA A 35 20.56 -2.69 -8.91
N ASP A 36 21.84 -2.88 -9.20
CA ASP A 36 22.34 -3.29 -10.53
C ASP A 36 21.85 -4.71 -10.88
N GLU A 37 21.86 -5.63 -9.91
CA GLU A 37 21.39 -7.00 -10.06
C GLU A 37 19.87 -7.16 -9.87
N ARG A 38 19.17 -6.06 -9.55
CA ARG A 38 17.73 -6.00 -9.27
C ARG A 38 17.28 -6.98 -8.16
N ARG A 39 18.08 -7.12 -7.10
CA ARG A 39 17.79 -7.95 -5.91
C ARG A 39 17.08 -7.19 -4.81
N ALA A 40 15.98 -7.75 -4.29
CA ALA A 40 15.23 -7.14 -3.19
C ALA A 40 15.93 -7.27 -1.81
N SER A 41 16.95 -8.12 -1.70
CA SER A 41 17.75 -8.33 -0.50
C SER A 41 19.11 -7.64 -0.65
N LEU A 42 19.58 -7.01 0.42
CA LEU A 42 20.93 -6.44 0.50
C LEU A 42 21.95 -7.40 1.12
N GLY A 43 21.51 -8.54 1.65
CA GLY A 43 22.35 -9.41 2.48
C GLY A 43 23.42 -10.18 1.72
N ASP A 44 23.19 -10.49 0.44
CA ASP A 44 24.13 -11.34 -0.31
C ASP A 44 25.43 -10.56 -0.59
N GLY A 45 26.56 -11.16 -0.18
CA GLY A 45 27.91 -10.58 -0.33
C GLY A 45 28.33 -9.62 0.79
N VAL A 46 27.46 -9.30 1.76
CA VAL A 46 27.79 -8.33 2.84
C VAL A 46 28.96 -8.78 3.70
N ALA A 47 29.02 -10.09 4.05
CA ALA A 47 30.12 -10.63 4.85
C ALA A 47 31.47 -10.48 4.14
N GLU A 48 31.53 -10.77 2.84
CA GLU A 48 32.73 -10.61 2.01
C GLU A 48 33.13 -9.13 1.89
N LEU A 49 32.17 -8.23 1.64
CA LEU A 49 32.41 -6.79 1.58
C LEU A 49 32.91 -6.22 2.92
N ALA A 50 32.39 -6.72 4.04
CA ALA A 50 32.83 -6.32 5.39
C ALA A 50 34.26 -6.80 5.66
N GLU A 51 34.59 -8.04 5.30
CA GLU A 51 35.95 -8.58 5.41
C GLU A 51 36.95 -7.78 4.56
N LEU A 52 36.60 -7.49 3.29
CA LEU A 52 37.42 -6.66 2.39
C LEU A 52 37.66 -5.24 2.93
N SER A 53 36.71 -4.71 3.69
CA SER A 53 36.80 -3.39 4.33
C SER A 53 37.48 -3.42 5.70
N GLY A 54 37.90 -4.61 6.18
CA GLY A 54 38.45 -4.79 7.52
C GLY A 54 37.47 -4.38 8.62
N LEU A 55 36.17 -4.58 8.40
CA LEU A 55 35.10 -4.29 9.35
C LEU A 55 34.68 -5.56 10.06
N LYS A 56 34.70 -5.52 11.40
CA LYS A 56 34.12 -6.58 12.24
C LYS A 56 32.69 -6.24 12.62
N VAL A 57 31.96 -7.23 13.11
CA VAL A 57 30.57 -7.03 13.57
C VAL A 57 30.51 -6.02 14.72
N GLU A 58 31.53 -5.99 15.58
CA GLU A 58 31.63 -5.06 16.71
C GLU A 58 31.86 -3.61 16.25
N ASP A 59 32.52 -3.42 15.11
CA ASP A 59 32.75 -2.10 14.50
C ASP A 59 31.47 -1.51 13.90
N ALA A 60 30.39 -2.29 13.81
CA ALA A 60 29.12 -1.89 13.21
C ALA A 60 28.03 -1.57 14.23
N GLU A 61 28.33 -1.57 15.54
CA GLU A 61 27.37 -1.27 16.61
C GLU A 61 27.12 0.24 16.76
N THR A 62 25.86 0.64 16.69
CA THR A 62 25.41 2.03 16.91
C THR A 62 24.24 2.04 17.90
N SER A 63 23.86 3.22 18.40
CA SER A 63 22.67 3.38 19.22
C SER A 63 21.37 3.06 18.46
N PHE A 64 21.41 3.03 17.13
CA PHE A 64 20.30 2.66 16.25
C PHE A 64 20.31 1.18 15.84
N GLY A 65 21.30 0.41 16.29
CA GLY A 65 21.48 -1.02 16.03
C GLY A 65 22.78 -1.34 15.28
N ASN A 66 22.96 -2.63 14.97
CA ASN A 66 24.14 -3.11 14.25
C ASN A 66 23.93 -3.09 12.74
N VAL A 67 24.77 -2.35 12.00
CA VAL A 67 24.65 -2.16 10.54
C VAL A 67 24.80 -3.47 9.76
N ILE A 68 25.84 -4.27 10.07
CA ILE A 68 26.12 -5.52 9.36
C ILE A 68 24.98 -6.52 9.57
N ARG A 69 24.53 -6.69 10.81
CA ARG A 69 23.39 -7.56 11.12
C ARG A 69 22.08 -7.07 10.48
N ALA A 70 21.91 -5.76 10.32
CA ALA A 70 20.75 -5.20 9.66
C ALA A 70 20.74 -5.55 8.16
N LEU A 71 21.90 -5.51 7.50
CA LEU A 71 22.05 -5.89 6.09
C LEU A 71 21.90 -7.41 5.88
N GLU A 72 22.55 -8.25 6.70
CA GLU A 72 22.55 -9.71 6.58
C GLU A 72 21.15 -10.34 6.68
N ARG A 73 20.27 -9.78 7.53
CA ARG A 73 18.93 -10.35 7.72
C ARG A 73 18.06 -10.26 6.46
N GLY A 74 18.44 -9.46 5.46
CA GLY A 74 17.77 -9.33 4.14
C GLY A 74 16.38 -8.67 4.20
N SER A 75 15.60 -8.91 5.25
CA SER A 75 14.34 -8.24 5.56
C SER A 75 14.57 -7.26 6.71
N LEU A 76 14.85 -6.01 6.34
CA LEU A 76 14.88 -4.89 7.28
C LEU A 76 13.52 -4.64 7.96
N GLU A 77 12.44 -5.28 7.49
CA GLU A 77 11.13 -5.26 8.17
C GLU A 77 11.18 -5.93 9.55
N ALA A 78 12.02 -6.97 9.70
CA ALA A 78 12.21 -7.65 10.98
C ALA A 78 13.09 -6.85 11.96
N SER A 79 13.93 -5.94 11.47
CA SER A 79 14.92 -5.19 12.27
C SER A 79 14.36 -3.90 12.90
N GLY A 80 13.07 -3.62 12.75
CA GLY A 80 12.40 -2.44 13.32
C GLY A 80 12.64 -1.15 12.54
N SER A 81 12.01 -0.05 12.95
CA SER A 81 12.11 1.23 12.25
C SER A 81 13.47 1.93 12.42
N ALA A 82 14.18 1.73 13.53
CA ALA A 82 15.48 2.36 13.77
C ALA A 82 16.56 1.87 12.79
N ALA A 83 16.70 0.55 12.62
CA ALA A 83 17.67 -0.03 11.69
C ALA A 83 17.41 0.39 10.23
N ARG A 84 16.15 0.56 9.83
CA ARG A 84 15.79 1.08 8.50
C ARG A 84 16.28 2.51 8.29
N VAL A 85 16.08 3.39 9.28
CA VAL A 85 16.58 4.77 9.22
C VAL A 85 18.10 4.78 9.18
N LEU A 86 18.76 3.96 10.00
CA LEU A 86 20.22 3.83 10.02
C LEU A 86 20.79 3.46 8.65
N VAL A 87 20.30 2.37 8.04
CA VAL A 87 20.79 1.90 6.74
C VAL A 87 20.47 2.91 5.63
N SER A 88 19.28 3.51 5.63
CA SER A 88 18.89 4.53 4.64
C SER A 88 19.78 5.78 4.74
N THR A 89 20.11 6.20 5.96
CA THR A 89 20.98 7.35 6.22
C THR A 89 22.44 7.06 5.84
N LEU A 90 22.94 5.86 6.16
CA LEU A 90 24.27 5.41 5.74
C LEU A 90 24.40 5.34 4.21
N LEU A 91 23.36 4.89 3.52
CA LEU A 91 23.32 4.89 2.05
C LEU A 91 23.41 6.33 1.51
N ALA A 92 22.63 7.27 2.05
CA ALA A 92 22.70 8.68 1.66
C ALA A 92 24.10 9.29 1.95
N ARG A 93 24.70 8.97 3.12
CA ARG A 93 26.07 9.37 3.46
C ARG A 93 27.09 8.77 2.49
N GLY A 94 26.94 7.51 2.10
CA GLY A 94 27.81 6.86 1.13
C GLY A 94 27.79 7.56 -0.23
N VAL A 95 26.62 8.00 -0.70
CA VAL A 95 26.50 8.86 -1.89
C VAL A 95 27.19 10.20 -1.67
N ALA A 96 27.05 10.81 -0.49
CA ALA A 96 27.70 12.09 -0.17
C ALA A 96 29.25 12.01 -0.10
N LEU A 97 29.80 10.85 0.27
CA LEU A 97 31.25 10.57 0.29
C LEU A 97 31.84 10.38 -1.11
N SER A 98 31.02 10.02 -2.09
CA SER A 98 31.42 9.85 -3.50
C SER A 98 30.36 10.48 -4.41
N PRO A 99 30.20 11.82 -4.36
CA PRO A 99 29.10 12.50 -5.03
C PRO A 99 29.20 12.26 -6.54
N PRO A 100 28.09 11.87 -7.20
CA PRO A 100 28.10 11.75 -8.65
C PRO A 100 28.37 13.12 -9.27
N SER A 101 29.18 13.15 -10.33
CA SER A 101 29.47 14.37 -11.09
C SER A 101 29.01 14.22 -12.54
N GLY A 102 28.19 15.18 -12.99
CA GLY A 102 27.63 15.18 -14.33
C GLY A 102 26.29 14.44 -14.45
N ALA A 103 25.49 14.86 -15.42
CA ALA A 103 24.09 14.44 -15.56
C ALA A 103 23.92 12.92 -15.75
N GLU A 104 24.85 12.25 -16.43
CA GLU A 104 24.77 10.80 -16.63
C GLU A 104 25.00 10.04 -15.32
N ALA A 105 26.02 10.41 -14.54
CA ALA A 105 26.32 9.78 -13.26
C ALA A 105 25.20 10.04 -12.24
N GLU A 106 24.72 11.29 -12.15
CA GLU A 106 23.58 11.67 -11.32
C GLU A 106 22.32 10.89 -11.74
N GLY A 107 22.10 10.73 -13.05
CA GLY A 107 21.02 9.93 -13.60
C GLY A 107 21.06 8.46 -13.16
N ARG A 108 22.24 7.82 -13.18
CA ARG A 108 22.40 6.43 -12.73
C ARG A 108 22.18 6.28 -11.23
N VAL A 109 22.75 7.17 -10.42
CA VAL A 109 22.54 7.19 -8.96
C VAL A 109 21.07 7.40 -8.62
N ALA A 110 20.40 8.38 -9.25
CA ALA A 110 18.97 8.62 -9.05
C ALA A 110 18.12 7.39 -9.39
N GLU A 111 18.42 6.70 -10.49
CA GLU A 111 17.72 5.47 -10.88
C GLU A 111 17.89 4.35 -9.83
N ALA A 112 19.11 4.14 -9.35
CA ALA A 112 19.40 3.13 -8.33
C ALA A 112 18.68 3.45 -7.01
N LEU A 113 18.73 4.70 -6.55
CA LEU A 113 18.07 5.12 -5.31
C LEU A 113 16.55 4.98 -5.39
N VAL A 114 15.91 5.41 -6.48
CA VAL A 114 14.47 5.24 -6.65
C VAL A 114 14.10 3.77 -6.74
N TRP A 115 14.92 2.95 -7.42
CA TRP A 115 14.69 1.51 -7.49
C TRP A 115 14.76 0.85 -6.10
N LEU A 116 15.78 1.19 -5.30
CA LEU A 116 15.96 0.68 -3.94
C LEU A 116 14.78 1.07 -3.03
N SER A 117 14.37 2.34 -3.04
CA SER A 117 13.21 2.81 -2.27
C SER A 117 11.90 2.15 -2.70
N THR A 118 11.82 1.65 -3.94
CA THR A 118 10.62 0.99 -4.47
C THR A 118 10.57 -0.50 -4.14
N HIS A 119 11.71 -1.19 -4.15
CA HIS A 119 11.78 -2.65 -4.09
C HIS A 119 12.40 -3.20 -2.79
N THR A 120 12.90 -2.33 -1.93
CA THR A 120 13.48 -2.68 -0.64
C THR A 120 12.88 -1.82 0.47
N ALA A 121 13.26 -2.07 1.72
CA ALA A 121 12.86 -1.22 2.84
C ALA A 121 13.84 -0.07 3.13
N VAL A 122 14.85 0.14 2.28
CA VAL A 122 15.84 1.22 2.38
C VAL A 122 15.40 2.39 1.52
N ASP A 123 15.24 3.57 2.15
CA ASP A 123 14.84 4.80 1.47
C ASP A 123 15.82 5.94 1.75
N ALA A 124 16.93 5.95 1.01
CA ALA A 124 17.96 6.99 1.14
C ALA A 124 17.49 8.37 0.66
N LEU A 125 16.45 8.45 -0.19
CA LEU A 125 15.95 9.74 -0.70
C LEU A 125 15.52 10.65 0.44
N SER A 126 14.92 10.08 1.49
CA SER A 126 14.50 10.82 2.70
C SER A 126 15.65 11.44 3.51
N ALA A 127 16.89 10.98 3.30
CA ALA A 127 18.08 11.42 4.03
C ALA A 127 19.08 12.20 3.16
N LEU A 128 18.81 12.36 1.85
CA LEU A 128 19.74 13.02 0.91
C LEU A 128 20.04 14.46 1.28
N ASP A 129 19.01 15.24 1.64
CA ASP A 129 19.19 16.66 1.99
C ASP A 129 20.10 16.81 3.21
N ALA A 130 19.91 15.96 4.21
CA ALA A 130 20.71 15.97 5.43
C ALA A 130 22.18 15.54 5.16
N ALA A 131 22.40 14.61 4.23
CA ALA A 131 23.73 14.07 3.94
C ALA A 131 24.55 14.90 2.94
N MET A 132 23.89 15.52 1.95
CA MET A 132 24.55 16.20 0.83
C MET A 132 24.42 17.72 0.85
N GLU A 133 23.46 18.26 1.61
CA GLU A 133 23.15 19.69 1.65
C GLU A 133 22.92 20.25 0.23
N GLU A 134 23.61 21.34 -0.14
CA GLU A 134 23.50 22.00 -1.45
C GLU A 134 23.97 21.12 -2.61
N ARG A 135 24.83 20.13 -2.37
CA ARG A 135 25.35 19.21 -3.41
C ARG A 135 24.29 18.25 -3.95
N SER A 136 23.11 18.18 -3.30
CA SER A 136 21.99 17.35 -3.74
C SER A 136 21.27 17.87 -5.00
N ALA A 137 21.53 19.12 -5.42
CA ALA A 137 20.76 19.78 -6.47
C ALA A 137 20.74 19.00 -7.81
N GLY A 138 21.90 18.52 -8.28
CA GLY A 138 21.97 17.73 -9.52
C GLY A 138 21.18 16.42 -9.43
N LEU A 139 21.30 15.74 -8.28
CA LEU A 139 20.60 14.49 -8.01
C LEU A 139 19.07 14.67 -7.97
N TRP A 140 18.56 15.76 -7.39
CA TRP A 140 17.13 16.06 -7.40
C TRP A 140 16.58 16.33 -8.80
N ARG A 141 17.32 17.04 -9.65
CA ARG A 141 16.95 17.20 -11.07
C ARG A 141 16.91 15.86 -11.79
N ALA A 142 17.89 14.99 -11.52
CA ALA A 142 17.92 13.64 -12.08
C ALA A 142 16.73 12.78 -11.61
N VAL A 143 16.33 12.86 -10.34
CA VAL A 143 15.12 12.20 -9.81
C VAL A 143 13.87 12.71 -10.52
N ALA A 144 13.75 14.02 -10.74
CA ALA A 144 12.64 14.62 -11.47
C ALA A 144 12.58 14.18 -12.94
N ASP A 145 13.72 14.12 -13.64
CA ASP A 145 13.82 13.57 -14.99
C ASP A 145 13.32 12.12 -15.06
N ARG A 146 13.63 11.29 -14.05
CA ARG A 146 13.09 9.93 -13.98
C ARG A 146 11.57 9.91 -13.92
N VAL A 147 10.95 10.79 -13.15
CA VAL A 147 9.48 10.92 -13.12
C VAL A 147 8.93 11.28 -14.50
N ARG A 148 9.53 12.27 -15.20
CA ARG A 148 9.13 12.66 -16.57
C ARG A 148 9.22 11.48 -17.54
N ARG A 149 10.33 10.73 -17.50
CA ARG A 149 10.55 9.58 -18.39
C ARG A 149 9.58 8.43 -18.13
N VAL A 150 9.19 8.19 -16.87
CA VAL A 150 8.17 7.19 -16.54
C VAL A 150 6.79 7.63 -17.05
N ASP A 151 6.41 8.91 -16.86
CA ASP A 151 5.15 9.44 -17.40
C ASP A 151 5.12 9.40 -18.94
N ALA A 152 6.26 9.60 -19.59
CA ALA A 152 6.43 9.47 -21.04
C ALA A 152 6.39 8.01 -21.53
N GLY A 153 6.54 7.01 -20.64
CA GLY A 153 6.63 5.59 -21.01
C GLY A 153 8.00 5.17 -21.57
N VAL A 154 9.06 5.94 -21.31
CA VAL A 154 10.42 5.75 -21.88
C VAL A 154 11.44 5.21 -20.84
N ALA A 155 10.99 4.92 -19.61
CA ALA A 155 11.82 4.37 -18.54
C ALA A 155 11.34 2.97 -18.11
N PRO A 156 11.68 1.89 -18.84
CA PRO A 156 11.19 0.55 -18.54
C PRO A 156 11.68 0.00 -17.18
N GLY A 157 12.82 0.48 -16.68
CA GLY A 157 13.39 0.05 -15.39
C GLY A 157 12.67 0.62 -14.16
N LEU A 158 11.89 1.70 -14.33
CA LEU A 158 11.16 2.36 -13.26
C LEU A 158 9.66 2.33 -13.61
N GLY A 159 8.92 1.46 -12.94
CA GLY A 159 7.47 1.42 -13.08
C GLY A 159 6.80 2.63 -12.44
N ARG A 160 5.46 2.69 -12.57
CA ARG A 160 4.62 3.69 -11.90
C ARG A 160 4.89 3.84 -10.40
N ALA A 161 5.20 2.75 -9.71
CA ALA A 161 5.53 2.76 -8.29
C ALA A 161 6.77 3.62 -7.99
N GLY A 162 7.82 3.51 -8.81
CA GLY A 162 9.02 4.33 -8.68
C GLY A 162 8.75 5.81 -8.91
N ALA A 163 7.90 6.17 -9.88
CA ALA A 163 7.49 7.55 -10.08
C ALA A 163 6.73 8.13 -8.88
N VAL A 164 5.88 7.34 -8.22
CA VAL A 164 5.17 7.74 -7.00
C VAL A 164 6.14 7.99 -5.85
N ILE A 165 7.11 7.11 -5.64
CA ILE A 165 8.13 7.27 -4.58
C ILE A 165 9.03 8.47 -4.86
N ALA A 166 9.51 8.64 -6.09
CA ALA A 166 10.31 9.78 -6.50
C ALA A 166 9.56 11.11 -6.32
N ALA A 167 8.27 11.16 -6.67
CA ALA A 167 7.44 12.35 -6.47
C ALA A 167 7.23 12.68 -4.99
N LEU A 168 7.01 11.66 -4.14
CA LEU A 168 6.94 11.86 -2.68
C LEU A 168 8.26 12.36 -2.10
N ALA A 169 9.39 11.86 -2.58
CA ALA A 169 10.71 12.31 -2.15
C ALA A 169 10.98 13.78 -2.54
N LEU A 170 10.69 14.16 -3.79
CA LEU A 170 10.81 15.54 -4.26
C LEU A 170 9.92 16.48 -3.45
N GLN A 171 8.69 16.07 -3.18
CA GLN A 171 7.74 16.82 -2.38
C GLN A 171 8.27 17.00 -0.94
N GLY A 172 8.70 15.91 -0.30
CA GLY A 172 9.17 15.88 1.10
C GLY A 172 10.54 16.53 1.34
N SER A 173 11.31 16.80 0.30
CA SER A 173 12.63 17.42 0.39
C SER A 173 12.57 18.88 0.87
N SER A 174 13.55 19.28 1.68
CA SER A 174 13.73 20.66 2.11
C SER A 174 14.47 21.51 1.07
N SER A 175 15.20 20.87 0.15
CA SER A 175 16.01 21.49 -0.90
C SER A 175 15.17 22.41 -1.81
N PRO A 176 15.64 23.64 -2.11
CA PRO A 176 14.93 24.53 -3.03
C PRO A 176 14.83 23.93 -4.43
N THR A 177 15.87 23.21 -4.90
CA THR A 177 15.87 22.58 -6.22
C THR A 177 14.80 21.49 -6.32
N ALA A 178 14.63 20.66 -5.29
CA ALA A 178 13.60 19.63 -5.28
C ALA A 178 12.19 20.23 -5.31
N LYS A 179 11.96 21.34 -4.60
CA LYS A 179 10.68 22.05 -4.59
C LYS A 179 10.34 22.68 -5.94
N GLU A 180 11.33 23.29 -6.60
CA GLU A 180 11.17 23.84 -7.95
C GLU A 180 10.82 22.74 -8.96
N GLU A 181 11.56 21.63 -8.93
CA GLU A 181 11.30 20.47 -9.79
C GLU A 181 9.94 19.83 -9.51
N ALA A 182 9.54 19.71 -8.23
CA ALA A 182 8.22 19.20 -7.85
C ALA A 182 7.09 20.08 -8.39
N ALA A 183 7.23 21.41 -8.31
CA ALA A 183 6.26 22.36 -8.84
C ALA A 183 6.16 22.28 -10.38
N GLY A 184 7.30 22.19 -11.07
CA GLY A 184 7.34 21.98 -12.52
C GLY A 184 6.66 20.67 -12.94
N LEU A 185 7.00 19.56 -12.28
CA LEU A 185 6.37 18.26 -12.53
C LEU A 185 4.85 18.27 -12.29
N ALA A 186 4.36 18.99 -11.28
CA ALA A 186 2.92 19.07 -11.00
C ALA A 186 2.12 19.68 -12.17
N ALA A 187 2.75 20.56 -12.95
CA ALA A 187 2.15 21.14 -14.15
C ALA A 187 2.20 20.18 -15.36
N GLU A 188 3.28 19.40 -15.50
CA GLU A 188 3.59 18.59 -16.69
C GLU A 188 3.02 17.16 -16.66
N VAL A 189 3.02 16.50 -15.50
CA VAL A 189 2.75 15.06 -15.38
C VAL A 189 1.28 14.72 -15.69
N ARG A 190 1.08 13.65 -16.44
CA ARG A 190 -0.25 13.15 -16.86
C ARG A 190 -0.86 12.18 -15.85
N ASP A 191 -0.04 11.42 -15.10
CA ASP A 191 -0.55 10.53 -14.06
C ASP A 191 -1.25 11.33 -12.93
N PRO A 192 -2.57 11.12 -12.71
CA PRO A 192 -3.33 11.90 -11.74
C PRO A 192 -2.89 11.65 -10.29
N VAL A 193 -2.32 10.48 -9.98
CA VAL A 193 -1.83 10.18 -8.63
C VAL A 193 -0.54 10.95 -8.36
N VAL A 194 0.41 10.92 -9.29
CA VAL A 194 1.67 11.66 -9.17
C VAL A 194 1.38 13.16 -9.08
N LYS A 195 0.51 13.67 -9.97
CA LYS A 195 0.07 15.08 -9.94
C LYS A 195 -0.57 15.47 -8.61
N ALA A 196 -1.45 14.62 -8.07
CA ALA A 196 -2.10 14.88 -6.78
C ALA A 196 -1.09 14.91 -5.62
N LEU A 197 -0.07 14.05 -5.64
CA LEU A 197 0.97 14.02 -4.60
C LEU A 197 1.84 15.27 -4.63
N LEU A 198 2.30 15.68 -5.82
CA LEU A 198 3.11 16.87 -6.00
C LEU A 198 2.36 18.16 -5.64
N GLY A 199 1.03 18.19 -5.82
CA GLY A 199 0.19 19.33 -5.48
C GLY A 199 -0.18 19.46 -4.01
N GLN A 200 0.13 18.49 -3.14
CA GLN A 200 -0.18 18.60 -1.72
C GLN A 200 0.91 19.40 -0.98
N PRO A 201 0.55 20.37 -0.12
CA PRO A 201 1.52 21.00 0.76
C PRO A 201 1.97 19.99 1.85
N VAL A 202 3.28 19.73 1.93
CA VAL A 202 3.89 18.77 2.87
C VAL A 202 3.59 19.09 4.34
N GLY A 203 3.31 20.35 4.67
CA GLY A 203 3.06 20.79 6.04
C GLY A 203 1.67 20.46 6.61
N GLY A 204 0.70 20.02 5.80
CA GLY A 204 -0.70 19.97 6.23
C GLY A 204 -1.12 18.77 7.08
N ARG A 205 -0.30 17.71 7.21
CA ARG A 205 -0.73 16.44 7.82
C ARG A 205 0.00 16.02 9.10
N ALA A 206 1.17 16.58 9.40
CA ALA A 206 2.00 16.11 10.52
C ALA A 206 1.81 16.90 11.84
N GLY A 207 1.09 18.02 11.86
CA GLY A 207 0.92 18.83 13.07
C GLY A 207 -0.30 19.72 13.02
N GLY A 208 -1.49 19.14 13.22
CA GLY A 208 -2.71 19.92 13.44
C GLY A 208 -2.73 20.51 14.86
N SER A 209 -1.89 21.51 15.13
CA SER A 209 -2.20 22.54 16.13
C SER A 209 -3.37 23.35 15.58
N VAL A 210 -4.51 23.22 16.24
CA VAL A 210 -5.73 23.98 15.97
C VAL A 210 -5.48 25.44 16.38
N GLU A 211 -4.91 26.23 15.48
CA GLU A 211 -4.86 27.67 15.64
C GLU A 211 -6.00 28.31 14.83
N LYS A 212 -6.86 29.00 15.56
CA LYS A 212 -8.10 29.65 15.11
C LYS A 212 -7.83 30.60 13.94
N ALA A 213 -8.26 30.22 12.74
CA ALA A 213 -8.59 31.20 11.72
C ALA A 213 -10.06 31.61 11.91
N GLY A 214 -10.24 32.76 12.53
CA GLY A 214 -11.53 33.43 12.68
C GLY A 214 -11.99 34.08 11.37
N ASP A 215 -13.29 33.96 11.15
CA ASP A 215 -14.21 35.04 10.79
C ASP A 215 -13.99 35.81 9.48
N ALA A 216 -14.72 35.39 8.44
CA ALA A 216 -15.52 36.28 7.60
C ALA A 216 -16.40 35.48 6.64
N GLY A 217 -17.73 35.62 6.75
CA GLY A 217 -18.65 35.26 5.66
C GLY A 217 -19.90 34.50 6.06
N ALA A 218 -20.73 35.08 6.93
CA ALA A 218 -22.08 34.63 7.19
C ALA A 218 -23.03 35.01 6.03
N ALA A 219 -23.72 34.01 5.46
CA ALA A 219 -25.08 34.15 4.94
C ALA A 219 -25.76 32.78 4.81
N SER A 220 -26.57 32.47 5.83
CA SER A 220 -27.87 31.80 5.72
C SER A 220 -27.95 30.30 5.38
N ALA A 221 -28.01 29.46 6.42
CA ALA A 221 -28.91 28.29 6.50
C ALA A 221 -28.96 27.72 7.93
N GLU A 222 -29.81 28.30 8.78
CA GLU A 222 -30.17 27.73 10.09
C GLU A 222 -31.32 26.73 9.94
N ALA A 223 -31.03 25.44 10.11
CA ALA A 223 -31.87 24.42 10.77
C ALA A 223 -31.21 23.02 10.65
N SER A 224 -30.09 22.80 11.33
CA SER A 224 -29.48 21.46 11.55
C SER A 224 -28.54 21.50 12.75
N GLY A 225 -29.12 21.39 13.96
CA GLY A 225 -28.39 21.51 15.22
C GLY A 225 -27.40 20.35 15.45
N SER A 226 -26.16 20.72 15.78
CA SER A 226 -25.16 19.92 16.52
C SER A 226 -24.89 18.49 16.04
N ALA A 227 -24.88 18.25 14.73
CA ALA A 227 -24.46 16.98 14.10
C ALA A 227 -23.01 17.02 13.57
N GLY A 228 -22.20 17.98 14.02
CA GLY A 228 -20.94 18.38 13.37
C GLY A 228 -19.72 17.47 13.58
N ASP A 229 -19.78 16.44 14.44
CA ASP A 229 -18.59 15.65 14.76
C ASP A 229 -18.75 14.13 14.66
N ALA A 230 -19.87 13.64 14.13
CA ALA A 230 -20.03 12.23 13.84
C ALA A 230 -19.54 11.93 12.42
N ALA A 231 -18.49 11.12 12.27
CA ALA A 231 -18.15 10.55 10.96
C ALA A 231 -19.09 9.38 10.68
N GLU A 232 -19.93 9.51 9.67
CA GLU A 232 -20.87 8.47 9.25
C GLU A 232 -20.31 7.68 8.06
N VAL A 233 -20.35 6.36 8.17
CA VAL A 233 -19.99 5.42 7.11
C VAL A 233 -21.20 4.55 6.80
N THR A 234 -21.72 4.69 5.58
CA THR A 234 -22.83 3.89 5.09
C THR A 234 -22.33 2.66 4.33
N GLY A 235 -23.00 1.53 4.50
CA GLY A 235 -22.63 0.25 3.87
C GLY A 235 -23.68 -0.84 4.09
N GLU A 236 -23.25 -2.10 3.96
CA GLU A 236 -24.08 -3.27 4.28
C GLU A 236 -23.44 -4.08 5.40
N LEU A 237 -24.23 -4.56 6.36
CA LEU A 237 -23.76 -5.50 7.36
C LEU A 237 -23.40 -6.81 6.68
N VAL A 238 -22.13 -7.17 6.73
CA VAL A 238 -21.59 -8.37 6.11
C VAL A 238 -21.04 -9.31 7.18
N PRO A 239 -21.01 -10.63 6.93
CA PRO A 239 -20.45 -11.57 7.89
C PRO A 239 -18.98 -11.27 8.15
N PRO A 240 -18.50 -11.35 9.40
CA PRO A 240 -17.10 -11.08 9.71
C PRO A 240 -16.16 -12.03 8.95
N PRO A 241 -14.90 -11.62 8.69
CA PRO A 241 -13.92 -12.51 8.11
C PRO A 241 -13.79 -13.76 8.99
N ARG A 242 -13.84 -14.93 8.35
CA ARG A 242 -13.66 -16.22 9.03
C ARG A 242 -12.18 -16.58 9.03
N HIS A 243 -11.75 -17.32 10.05
CA HIS A 243 -10.39 -17.86 10.08
C HIS A 243 -10.11 -18.69 8.82
N PRO A 244 -8.90 -18.59 8.20
CA PRO A 244 -8.57 -19.30 6.96
C PRO A 244 -8.88 -20.80 7.01
N VAL A 245 -8.57 -21.46 8.13
CA VAL A 245 -8.86 -22.90 8.34
C VAL A 245 -10.35 -23.22 8.19
N VAL A 246 -11.23 -22.39 8.76
CA VAL A 246 -12.68 -22.58 8.66
C VAL A 246 -13.15 -22.37 7.23
N VAL A 247 -12.57 -21.39 6.53
CA VAL A 247 -12.87 -21.15 5.11
C VAL A 247 -12.47 -22.36 4.26
N THR A 248 -11.26 -22.90 4.47
CA THR A 248 -10.78 -24.10 3.77
C THR A 248 -11.67 -25.31 4.04
N LEU A 249 -12.00 -25.59 5.31
CA LEU A 249 -12.86 -26.71 5.66
C LEU A 249 -14.26 -26.60 5.03
N LEU A 250 -14.85 -25.40 5.07
CA LEU A 250 -16.15 -25.15 4.42
C LEU A 250 -16.06 -25.22 2.89
N ALA A 251 -14.93 -24.84 2.30
CA ALA A 251 -14.71 -24.94 0.86
C ALA A 251 -14.61 -26.41 0.42
N VAL A 252 -13.78 -27.21 1.11
CA VAL A 252 -13.58 -28.64 0.83
C VAL A 252 -14.88 -29.43 1.02
N THR A 253 -15.66 -29.12 2.05
CA THR A 253 -16.97 -29.78 2.29
C THR A 253 -18.08 -29.29 1.36
N GLY A 254 -17.83 -28.31 0.48
CA GLY A 254 -18.85 -27.70 -0.39
C GLY A 254 -19.88 -26.81 0.33
N LEU A 255 -19.90 -26.80 1.67
CA LEU A 255 -20.82 -25.99 2.47
C LEU A 255 -20.66 -24.48 2.22
N LEU A 256 -19.45 -24.03 1.89
CA LEU A 256 -19.22 -22.64 1.52
C LEU A 256 -20.00 -22.24 0.26
N LEU A 257 -20.06 -23.13 -0.74
CA LEU A 257 -20.80 -22.91 -1.98
C LEU A 257 -22.30 -22.85 -1.70
N VAL A 258 -22.83 -23.79 -0.93
CA VAL A 258 -24.25 -23.81 -0.51
C VAL A 258 -24.60 -22.53 0.24
N ALA A 259 -23.80 -22.11 1.20
CA ALA A 259 -24.05 -20.90 1.99
C ALA A 259 -23.97 -19.61 1.15
N ARG A 260 -23.06 -19.55 0.17
CA ARG A 260 -22.94 -18.41 -0.76
C ARG A 260 -24.08 -18.39 -1.78
N GLY A 261 -24.44 -19.55 -2.33
CA GLY A 261 -25.57 -19.73 -3.24
C GLY A 261 -26.89 -19.35 -2.59
N GLY A 262 -27.15 -19.84 -1.37
CA GLY A 262 -28.36 -19.48 -0.61
C GLY A 262 -28.46 -17.97 -0.33
N ARG A 263 -27.33 -17.30 -0.03
CA ARG A 263 -27.31 -15.84 0.13
C ARG A 263 -27.55 -15.09 -1.18
N LEU A 264 -26.96 -15.55 -2.27
CA LEU A 264 -27.18 -14.96 -3.58
C LEU A 264 -28.65 -15.10 -3.97
N LEU A 265 -29.21 -16.30 -3.81
CA LEU A 265 -30.60 -16.60 -4.10
C LEU A 265 -31.55 -15.77 -3.22
N GLY A 266 -31.29 -15.67 -1.92
CA GLY A 266 -32.06 -14.81 -1.02
C GLY A 266 -32.00 -13.33 -1.40
N ARG A 267 -30.84 -12.85 -1.88
CA ARG A 267 -30.68 -11.47 -2.37
C ARG A 267 -31.45 -11.24 -3.67
N VAL A 268 -31.48 -12.20 -4.58
CA VAL A 268 -32.16 -12.08 -5.89
C VAL A 268 -33.67 -12.26 -5.73
N LEU A 269 -34.11 -13.36 -5.12
CA LEU A 269 -35.52 -13.73 -5.00
C LEU A 269 -36.26 -12.89 -3.95
N LEU A 270 -35.67 -12.73 -2.76
CA LEU A 270 -36.33 -12.08 -1.63
C LEU A 270 -35.95 -10.60 -1.47
N ARG A 271 -35.11 -10.07 -2.37
CA ARG A 271 -34.47 -8.75 -2.23
C ARG A 271 -33.85 -8.55 -0.84
N TYR A 272 -33.29 -9.62 -0.27
CA TYR A 272 -32.75 -9.60 1.08
C TYR A 272 -31.52 -8.67 1.16
N ARG A 273 -31.63 -7.61 1.95
CA ARG A 273 -30.57 -6.63 2.19
C ARG A 273 -30.40 -6.35 3.68
N ARG A 274 -29.19 -5.95 4.06
CA ARG A 274 -28.88 -5.53 5.43
C ARG A 274 -28.11 -4.21 5.44
N PRO A 275 -28.73 -3.07 5.05
CA PRO A 275 -28.05 -1.79 5.15
C PRO A 275 -27.58 -1.53 6.58
N ALA A 276 -26.39 -0.97 6.69
CA ALA A 276 -25.78 -0.61 7.95
C ALA A 276 -25.14 0.78 7.86
N THR A 277 -25.34 1.55 8.91
CA THR A 277 -24.77 2.88 9.13
C THR A 277 -23.90 2.81 10.37
N LEU A 278 -22.63 3.14 10.21
CA LEU A 278 -21.64 3.20 11.27
C LEU A 278 -21.38 4.67 11.59
N THR A 279 -21.70 5.09 12.81
CA THR A 279 -21.40 6.43 13.29
C THR A 279 -20.27 6.37 14.30
N VAL A 280 -19.22 7.15 14.04
CA VAL A 280 -18.08 7.29 14.95
C VAL A 280 -18.26 8.53 15.78
N THR A 281 -18.25 8.37 17.10
CA THR A 281 -18.29 9.45 18.07
C THR A 281 -17.05 9.41 18.96
N SER A 282 -16.78 10.47 19.72
CA SER A 282 -15.68 10.50 20.68
C SER A 282 -15.81 9.46 21.81
N ARG A 283 -17.02 8.96 22.09
CA ARG A 283 -17.28 7.96 23.14
C ARG A 283 -17.18 6.51 22.64
N GLY A 284 -17.23 6.31 21.33
CA GLY A 284 -17.26 4.97 20.73
C GLY A 284 -17.99 4.94 19.39
N LEU A 285 -18.39 3.73 19.02
CA LEU A 285 -18.97 3.40 17.72
C LEU A 285 -20.40 2.91 17.87
N THR A 286 -21.32 3.46 17.08
CA THR A 286 -22.66 2.92 16.97
C THR A 286 -22.85 2.33 15.58
N VAL A 287 -23.22 1.05 15.53
CA VAL A 287 -23.59 0.36 14.30
C VAL A 287 -25.09 0.14 14.31
N ARG A 288 -25.80 0.88 13.48
CA ARG A 288 -27.23 0.69 13.24
C ARG A 288 -27.41 -0.10 11.96
N SER A 289 -28.09 -1.23 12.05
CA SER A 289 -28.35 -2.12 10.92
C SER A 289 -29.84 -2.43 10.80
N ARG A 290 -30.34 -2.46 9.57
CA ARG A 290 -31.73 -2.83 9.26
C ARG A 290 -31.69 -4.06 8.36
N THR A 291 -32.48 -5.09 8.68
CA THR A 291 -32.69 -6.25 7.80
C THR A 291 -33.95 -6.00 7.00
N GLU A 292 -33.79 -5.91 5.68
CA GLU A 292 -34.86 -5.69 4.72
C GLU A 292 -35.17 -6.97 3.95
N LEU A 293 -36.45 -7.28 3.80
CA LEU A 293 -36.96 -8.38 2.99
C LEU A 293 -38.08 -7.82 2.11
N PHE A 294 -38.01 -8.04 0.79
CA PHE A 294 -38.94 -7.44 -0.18
C PHE A 294 -39.05 -5.91 -0.07
N GLY A 295 -37.96 -5.24 0.32
CA GLY A 295 -37.93 -3.79 0.53
C GLY A 295 -38.64 -3.31 1.80
N ARG A 296 -39.10 -4.21 2.68
CA ARG A 296 -39.68 -3.87 3.99
C ARG A 296 -38.70 -4.20 5.12
N THR A 297 -38.61 -3.34 6.12
CA THR A 297 -37.77 -3.55 7.31
C THR A 297 -38.40 -4.63 8.19
N VAL A 298 -37.72 -5.77 8.32
CA VAL A 298 -38.14 -6.89 9.17
C VAL A 298 -37.55 -6.78 10.57
N LYS A 299 -36.32 -6.29 10.69
CA LYS A 299 -35.62 -6.20 11.96
C LYS A 299 -34.65 -5.02 11.94
N GLU A 300 -34.66 -4.23 13.00
CA GLU A 300 -33.67 -3.18 13.24
C GLU A 300 -32.83 -3.57 14.46
N LEU A 301 -31.52 -3.35 14.38
CA LEU A 301 -30.57 -3.63 15.44
C LEU A 301 -29.56 -2.50 15.54
N GLU A 302 -29.44 -1.92 16.72
CA GLU A 302 -28.44 -0.92 17.07
C GLU A 302 -27.45 -1.52 18.05
N THR A 303 -26.16 -1.42 17.75
CA THR A 303 -25.08 -1.97 18.57
C THR A 303 -24.09 -0.86 18.90
N HIS A 304 -24.00 -0.49 20.17
CA HIS A 304 -23.03 0.48 20.67
C HIS A 304 -21.78 -0.26 21.17
N ILE A 305 -20.61 0.10 20.65
CA ILE A 305 -19.30 -0.43 21.01
C ILE A 305 -18.48 0.73 21.62
N PRO A 306 -18.32 0.79 22.95
CA PRO A 306 -17.47 1.77 23.59
C PRO A 306 -16.03 1.73 23.06
N ALA A 307 -15.36 2.89 22.96
CA ALA A 307 -13.99 2.98 22.45
C ALA A 307 -13.02 2.07 23.23
N GLU A 308 -13.16 2.01 24.56
CA GLU A 308 -12.41 1.14 25.48
C GLU A 308 -12.60 -0.37 25.21
N ASN A 309 -13.76 -0.76 24.65
CA ASN A 309 -14.04 -2.15 24.30
C ASN A 309 -13.63 -2.47 22.85
N LEU A 310 -13.08 -1.53 22.09
CA LEU A 310 -12.62 -1.80 20.73
C LEU A 310 -11.19 -2.37 20.76
N ALA A 311 -11.03 -3.64 20.41
CA ALA A 311 -9.70 -4.27 20.35
C ALA A 311 -8.97 -3.89 19.05
N ARG A 312 -9.71 -3.84 17.94
CA ARG A 312 -9.18 -3.54 16.61
C ARG A 312 -10.27 -2.96 15.71
N ALA A 313 -9.93 -1.89 14.99
CA ALA A 313 -10.71 -1.42 13.86
C ALA A 313 -9.79 -1.33 12.64
N ALA A 314 -10.16 -1.98 11.55
CA ALA A 314 -9.34 -2.04 10.36
C ALA A 314 -10.19 -1.92 9.10
N ARG A 315 -9.64 -1.22 8.11
CA ARG A 315 -10.15 -1.27 6.74
C ARG A 315 -9.52 -2.44 6.02
N GLU A 316 -10.35 -3.35 5.53
CA GLU A 316 -9.94 -4.44 4.64
C GLU A 316 -10.40 -4.14 3.22
N VAL A 317 -9.49 -4.25 2.25
CA VAL A 317 -9.85 -4.20 0.83
C VAL A 317 -10.43 -5.56 0.46
N GLN A 318 -11.71 -5.56 0.09
CA GLN A 318 -12.45 -6.79 -0.15
C GLN A 318 -11.95 -7.48 -1.44
N TYR A 319 -11.26 -8.61 -1.27
CA TYR A 319 -10.82 -9.54 -2.32
C TYR A 319 -10.17 -8.88 -3.55
N PRO A 320 -8.97 -8.27 -3.41
CA PRO A 320 -8.28 -7.65 -4.55
C PRO A 320 -8.05 -8.62 -5.72
N ARG A 321 -7.99 -9.93 -5.43
CA ARG A 321 -7.72 -10.99 -6.41
C ARG A 321 -8.92 -11.90 -6.71
N ALA A 322 -10.13 -11.62 -6.23
CA ALA A 322 -11.28 -12.51 -6.48
C ALA A 322 -11.58 -12.68 -7.99
N GLY A 323 -11.51 -11.60 -8.77
CA GLY A 323 -11.70 -11.65 -10.22
C GLY A 323 -10.69 -12.59 -10.89
N LEU A 324 -9.41 -12.48 -10.51
CA LEU A 324 -8.34 -13.36 -10.99
C LEU A 324 -8.63 -14.83 -10.66
N TYR A 325 -8.98 -15.15 -9.41
CA TYR A 325 -9.26 -16.53 -9.03
C TYR A 325 -10.52 -17.08 -9.70
N ALA A 326 -11.57 -16.26 -9.80
CA ALA A 326 -12.80 -16.66 -10.50
C ALA A 326 -12.52 -16.93 -11.98
N GLY A 327 -11.67 -16.11 -12.59
CA GLY A 327 -11.24 -16.29 -13.96
C GLY A 327 -10.38 -17.54 -14.16
N LEU A 328 -9.39 -17.79 -13.30
CA LEU A 328 -8.60 -19.04 -13.33
C LEU A 328 -9.47 -20.29 -13.20
N VAL A 329 -10.49 -20.25 -12.34
CA VAL A 329 -11.45 -21.37 -12.21
C VAL A 329 -12.29 -21.52 -13.48
N ALA A 330 -12.78 -20.42 -14.06
CA ALA A 330 -13.53 -20.44 -15.32
C ALA A 330 -12.68 -21.02 -16.47
N LEU A 331 -11.43 -20.58 -16.57
CA LEU A 331 -10.47 -21.08 -17.55
C LEU A 331 -10.17 -22.56 -17.34
N GLY A 332 -9.91 -22.99 -16.10
CA GLY A 332 -9.63 -24.39 -15.78
C GLY A 332 -10.79 -25.32 -16.11
N LEU A 333 -12.01 -24.94 -15.73
CA LEU A 333 -13.23 -25.71 -16.06
C LEU A 333 -13.50 -25.74 -17.56
N GLY A 334 -13.40 -24.59 -18.23
CA GLY A 334 -13.56 -24.51 -19.68
C GLY A 334 -12.53 -25.36 -20.43
N THR A 335 -11.28 -25.34 -19.97
CA THR A 335 -10.18 -26.17 -20.52
C THR A 335 -10.46 -27.65 -20.33
N TYR A 336 -10.81 -28.07 -19.11
CA TYR A 336 -11.07 -29.47 -18.81
C TYR A 336 -12.23 -30.05 -19.65
N VAL A 337 -13.38 -29.37 -19.64
CA VAL A 337 -14.57 -29.83 -20.37
C VAL A 337 -14.37 -29.72 -21.88
N GLY A 338 -13.82 -28.60 -22.35
CA GLY A 338 -13.61 -28.32 -23.76
C GLY A 338 -12.61 -29.27 -24.42
N VAL A 339 -11.47 -29.56 -23.76
CA VAL A 339 -10.49 -30.55 -24.25
C VAL A 339 -11.09 -31.96 -24.26
N SER A 340 -11.86 -32.34 -23.23
CA SER A 340 -12.49 -33.66 -23.19
C SER A 340 -13.44 -33.87 -24.37
N LEU A 341 -14.34 -32.91 -24.63
CA LEU A 341 -15.25 -32.94 -25.77
C LEU A 341 -14.52 -32.92 -27.12
N PHE A 342 -13.46 -32.13 -27.22
CA PHE A 342 -12.66 -32.05 -28.44
C PHE A 342 -11.95 -33.38 -28.74
N LEU A 343 -11.34 -34.01 -27.73
CA LEU A 343 -10.69 -35.32 -27.88
C LEU A 343 -11.70 -36.42 -28.22
N ASP A 344 -12.88 -36.40 -27.61
CA ASP A 344 -13.95 -37.36 -27.92
C ASP A 344 -14.49 -37.14 -29.34
N GLY A 345 -14.60 -35.89 -29.79
CA GLY A 345 -14.92 -35.55 -31.18
C GLY A 345 -13.85 -36.04 -32.16
N ALA A 346 -12.58 -35.86 -31.84
CA ALA A 346 -11.46 -36.34 -32.65
C ALA A 346 -11.44 -37.87 -32.77
N ARG A 347 -11.67 -38.58 -31.65
CA ARG A 347 -11.72 -40.05 -31.62
C ARG A 347 -12.93 -40.61 -32.36
N SER A 348 -14.07 -39.94 -32.29
CA SER A 348 -15.32 -40.38 -32.95
C SER A 348 -15.45 -39.90 -34.39
N GLY A 349 -14.57 -39.01 -34.86
CA GLY A 349 -14.70 -38.37 -36.18
C GLY A 349 -15.90 -37.43 -36.28
N SER A 350 -16.43 -36.95 -35.15
CA SER A 350 -17.62 -36.07 -35.11
C SER A 350 -17.22 -34.60 -35.16
N PRO A 351 -17.54 -33.86 -36.25
CA PRO A 351 -17.22 -32.44 -36.36
C PRO A 351 -18.03 -31.59 -35.38
N GLU A 352 -19.23 -32.04 -34.98
CA GLU A 352 -20.08 -31.33 -34.01
C GLU A 352 -19.45 -31.32 -32.61
N LEU A 353 -18.90 -32.45 -32.16
CA LEU A 353 -18.20 -32.54 -30.88
C LEU A 353 -16.90 -31.73 -30.88
N LEU A 354 -16.16 -31.74 -32.00
CA LEU A 354 -14.98 -30.88 -32.17
C LEU A 354 -15.34 -29.40 -32.06
N GLY A 355 -16.39 -28.97 -32.76
CA GLY A 355 -16.89 -27.59 -32.72
C GLY A 355 -17.37 -27.19 -31.33
N MET A 356 -18.11 -28.07 -30.65
CA MET A 356 -18.59 -27.82 -29.29
C MET A 356 -17.43 -27.74 -28.28
N GLY A 357 -16.43 -28.62 -28.38
CA GLY A 357 -15.23 -28.57 -27.56
C GLY A 357 -14.47 -27.25 -27.73
N ALA A 358 -14.23 -26.83 -28.97
CA ALA A 358 -13.59 -25.55 -29.27
C ALA A 358 -14.39 -24.34 -28.75
N LEU A 359 -15.72 -24.38 -28.86
CA LEU A 359 -16.60 -23.32 -28.35
C LEU A 359 -16.54 -23.21 -26.82
N VAL A 360 -16.58 -24.35 -26.10
CA VAL A 360 -16.47 -24.37 -24.64
C VAL A 360 -15.13 -23.83 -24.16
N LEU A 361 -14.03 -24.15 -24.87
CA LEU A 361 -12.70 -23.57 -24.60
C LEU A 361 -12.70 -22.05 -24.76
N ALA A 362 -13.20 -21.55 -25.88
CA ALA A 362 -13.27 -20.13 -26.16
C ALA A 362 -14.13 -19.39 -25.12
N LEU A 363 -15.26 -19.97 -24.70
CA LEU A 363 -16.13 -19.42 -23.67
C LEU A 363 -15.43 -19.36 -22.30
N GLY A 364 -14.67 -20.39 -21.93
CA GLY A 364 -13.88 -20.42 -20.69
C GLY A 364 -12.85 -19.29 -20.64
N ALA A 365 -12.11 -19.09 -21.72
CA ALA A 365 -11.14 -18.00 -21.86
C ALA A 365 -11.79 -16.61 -21.86
N ALA A 366 -12.91 -16.46 -22.57
CA ALA A 366 -13.66 -15.20 -22.59
C ALA A 366 -14.23 -14.85 -21.20
N LEU A 367 -14.71 -15.84 -20.45
CA LEU A 367 -15.23 -15.66 -19.10
C LEU A 367 -14.11 -15.27 -18.11
N ASP A 368 -12.93 -15.90 -18.21
CA ASP A 368 -11.75 -15.51 -17.44
C ASP A 368 -11.37 -14.04 -17.67
N PHE A 369 -11.26 -13.65 -18.94
CA PHE A 369 -10.95 -12.27 -19.31
C PHE A 369 -12.01 -11.30 -18.79
N ALA A 370 -13.30 -11.60 -18.98
CA ALA A 370 -14.40 -10.75 -18.53
C ALA A 370 -14.43 -10.61 -17.00
N LEU A 371 -14.25 -11.70 -16.24
CA LEU A 371 -14.26 -11.67 -14.78
C LEU A 371 -13.05 -10.91 -14.21
N SER A 372 -11.90 -11.01 -14.86
CA SER A 372 -10.69 -10.27 -14.50
C SER A 372 -10.85 -8.76 -14.72
N HIS A 373 -11.54 -8.34 -15.80
CA HIS A 373 -11.76 -6.93 -16.13
C HIS A 373 -12.95 -6.30 -15.38
N LEU A 374 -14.07 -7.00 -15.25
CA LEU A 374 -15.27 -6.48 -14.57
C LEU A 374 -15.02 -6.22 -13.08
N ASN A 375 -14.10 -6.98 -12.46
CA ASN A 375 -13.74 -6.76 -11.08
C ASN A 375 -12.88 -5.49 -10.89
N ALA A 376 -12.22 -4.98 -11.93
CA ALA A 376 -11.53 -3.70 -11.89
C ALA A 376 -12.51 -2.52 -11.71
N GLY A 377 -13.76 -2.65 -12.15
CA GLY A 377 -14.83 -1.66 -11.94
C GLY A 377 -15.38 -1.62 -10.51
N ARG A 378 -15.08 -2.63 -9.67
CA ARG A 378 -15.42 -2.62 -8.23
C ARG A 378 -14.31 -2.03 -7.35
N LYS A 379 -13.23 -1.52 -7.96
CA LYS A 379 -12.20 -0.74 -7.26
C LYS A 379 -12.86 0.47 -6.60
N GLY A 380 -12.71 0.60 -5.28
CA GLY A 380 -13.29 1.70 -4.52
C GLY A 380 -14.39 1.31 -3.54
N ARG A 381 -14.60 0.02 -3.26
CA ARG A 381 -15.40 -0.42 -2.11
C ARG A 381 -14.50 -1.14 -1.10
N CYS A 382 -14.70 -0.83 0.17
CA CYS A 382 -13.95 -1.45 1.27
C CYS A 382 -14.90 -2.09 2.28
N ARG A 383 -14.31 -2.88 3.17
CA ARG A 383 -14.96 -3.42 4.34
C ARG A 383 -14.31 -2.80 5.58
N VAL A 384 -15.11 -2.28 6.49
CA VAL A 384 -14.67 -1.87 7.83
C VAL A 384 -14.96 -3.03 8.78
N VAL A 385 -13.92 -3.55 9.44
CA VAL A 385 -14.04 -4.63 10.42
C VAL A 385 -13.78 -4.07 11.81
N LEU A 386 -14.74 -4.28 12.71
CA LEU A 386 -14.70 -3.88 14.10
C LEU A 386 -14.65 -5.13 14.97
N VAL A 387 -13.55 -5.29 15.71
CA VAL A 387 -13.32 -6.39 16.64
C VAL A 387 -13.40 -5.83 18.06
N PRO A 388 -14.52 -6.02 18.78
CA PRO A 388 -14.58 -5.67 20.19
C PRO A 388 -13.78 -6.67 21.03
N ARG A 389 -13.31 -6.27 22.21
CA ARG A 389 -12.67 -7.15 23.20
C ARG A 389 -13.67 -8.16 23.75
N LYS A 390 -14.92 -7.71 23.98
CA LYS A 390 -16.05 -8.55 24.36
C LYS A 390 -17.20 -8.37 23.36
N GLY A 391 -17.66 -9.47 22.77
CA GLY A 391 -18.81 -9.50 21.86
C GLY A 391 -18.51 -9.99 20.45
N PRO A 392 -19.52 -10.01 19.56
CA PRO A 392 -19.35 -10.47 18.19
C PRO A 392 -18.59 -9.45 17.33
N VAL A 393 -17.77 -9.95 16.40
CA VAL A 393 -17.12 -9.11 15.38
C VAL A 393 -18.17 -8.56 14.41
N VAL A 394 -18.12 -7.26 14.18
CA VAL A 394 -19.03 -6.55 13.28
C VAL A 394 -18.27 -6.12 12.04
N ALA A 395 -18.83 -6.32 10.85
CA ALA A 395 -18.23 -5.89 9.61
C ALA A 395 -19.23 -5.15 8.73
N VAL A 396 -18.85 -3.96 8.27
CA VAL A 396 -19.63 -3.12 7.34
C VAL A 396 -18.92 -3.16 5.99
N GLY A 397 -19.53 -3.82 5.01
CA GLY A 397 -19.05 -3.94 3.64
C GLY A 397 -19.60 -2.86 2.73
N ASN A 398 -19.04 -2.76 1.52
CA ASN A 398 -19.42 -1.77 0.50
C ASN A 398 -19.25 -0.29 0.96
N ALA A 399 -18.45 -0.05 1.99
CA ALA A 399 -18.16 1.29 2.47
C ALA A 399 -17.26 2.05 1.48
N VAL A 400 -17.45 3.36 1.40
CA VAL A 400 -16.58 4.25 0.61
C VAL A 400 -15.23 4.39 1.32
N PRO A 401 -14.08 4.10 0.67
CA PRO A 401 -12.76 4.12 1.29
C PRO A 401 -12.43 5.42 2.01
N ALA A 402 -12.73 6.57 1.39
CA ALA A 402 -12.45 7.88 2.00
C ALA A 402 -13.26 8.11 3.29
N ALA A 403 -14.55 7.74 3.30
CA ALA A 403 -15.40 7.85 4.49
C ALA A 403 -14.93 6.88 5.59
N ALA A 404 -14.56 5.65 5.22
CA ALA A 404 -14.00 4.67 6.14
C ALA A 404 -12.68 5.14 6.76
N ASP A 405 -11.77 5.70 5.95
CA ASP A 405 -10.47 6.21 6.43
C ASP A 405 -10.66 7.42 7.36
N ALA A 406 -11.58 8.33 7.03
CA ALA A 406 -11.92 9.46 7.88
C ALA A 406 -12.51 9.01 9.23
N ALA A 407 -13.42 8.03 9.21
CA ALA A 407 -14.01 7.45 10.41
C ALA A 407 -12.97 6.72 11.28
N LEU A 408 -12.11 5.90 10.69
CA LEU A 408 -11.03 5.21 11.40
C LEU A 408 -9.97 6.18 11.94
N GLY A 409 -9.66 7.25 11.20
CA GLY A 409 -8.74 8.29 11.64
C GLY A 409 -9.22 9.04 12.89
N ARG A 410 -10.53 9.21 13.06
CA ARG A 410 -11.10 9.80 14.28
C ARG A 410 -10.96 8.86 15.49
N LEU A 411 -11.17 7.56 15.31
CA LEU A 411 -10.99 6.57 16.37
C LEU A 411 -9.56 6.48 16.90
N ILE A 412 -8.56 6.78 16.08
CA ILE A 412 -7.16 6.75 16.50
C ILE A 412 -6.80 7.98 17.35
N ARG A 413 -7.56 9.08 17.22
CA ARG A 413 -7.32 10.33 17.94
C ARG A 413 -8.07 10.41 19.27
N SER A 414 -9.14 9.62 19.44
CA SER A 414 -9.88 9.44 20.70
C SER A 414 -9.19 8.41 21.58
#